data_AF-A0A1E3H042-F1
#
_entry.id   AF-A0A1E3H042-F1
#
_cell.length_a   1.000
_cell.length_b   1.000
_cell.length_c   1.000
_cell.angle_alpha   90.00
_cell.angle_beta   90.00
_cell.angle_gamma   90.00
#
_symmetry.space_group_name_H-M   'P 1'
#
loop_
_entity.id
_entity.type
_entity.pdbx_description
1 polymer ?
#
loop_
_entity_poly.entity_id
_entity_poly.type
_entity_poly.pdbx_seq_one_letter_code
_entity_poly.pdbx_strand_id
1 'polypeptide(L)'
;MGLIDRLIAVVSPATAMRRAHARLVTEGLLRMSQPRAHYEGASRGRRTSGWYAPGGDATTAQMGALDRLRHVARDMVRNDPWAARIPAVLTQNIVGAGIVPSFRGGAKASRDRLDRVLRPHLESVAIDATGGTTSTGCSG
;
A
#
# COMPACT_ATOMS: atom_id res chain seq x y z
N MET A 1 -12.06 30.88 -6.09
CA MET A 1 -12.63 32.19 -6.51
C MET A 1 -12.84 33.07 -5.29
N GLY A 2 -11.99 34.10 -5.12
CA GLY A 2 -12.06 34.99 -3.96
C GLY A 2 -13.24 35.97 -4.02
N LEU A 3 -13.48 36.72 -2.95
CA LEU A 3 -14.50 37.77 -2.89
C LEU A 3 -14.23 38.90 -3.90
N ILE A 4 -12.95 39.20 -4.15
CA ILE A 4 -12.49 40.23 -5.08
C ILE A 4 -12.80 39.86 -6.54
N ASP A 5 -12.64 38.59 -6.94
CA ASP A 5 -12.96 38.17 -8.32
C ASP A 5 -14.45 38.22 -8.62
N ARG A 6 -15.30 38.01 -7.59
CA ARG A 6 -16.76 38.14 -7.70
C ARG A 6 -17.18 39.58 -7.91
N LEU A 7 -16.59 40.52 -7.17
CA LEU A 7 -16.82 41.95 -7.37
C LEU A 7 -16.37 42.41 -8.77
N ILE A 8 -15.21 41.96 -9.24
CA ILE A 8 -14.71 42.29 -10.59
C ILE A 8 -15.59 41.67 -11.68
N ALA A 9 -16.17 40.49 -11.46
CA ALA A 9 -17.08 39.85 -12.41
C ALA A 9 -18.40 40.63 -12.58
N VAL A 10 -18.89 41.27 -11.52
CA VAL A 10 -20.11 42.10 -11.56
C VAL A 10 -19.84 43.44 -12.26
N VAL A 11 -18.68 44.05 -12.01
CA VAL A 11 -18.33 45.37 -12.56
C VAL A 11 -17.74 45.28 -13.97
N SER A 12 -16.95 44.24 -14.27
CA SER A 12 -16.26 44.08 -15.56
C SER A 12 -16.03 42.58 -15.90
N PRO A 13 -16.99 41.94 -16.58
CA PRO A 13 -16.93 40.50 -16.89
C PRO A 13 -15.71 40.10 -17.72
N ALA A 14 -15.32 40.93 -18.70
CA ALA A 14 -14.19 40.66 -19.58
C ALA A 14 -12.86 40.56 -18.82
N THR A 15 -12.64 41.43 -17.83
CA THR A 15 -11.43 41.46 -17.01
C THR A 15 -11.38 40.30 -16.02
N ALA A 16 -12.54 39.93 -15.46
CA ALA A 16 -12.67 38.76 -14.60
C ALA A 16 -12.35 37.46 -15.35
N MET A 17 -12.85 37.30 -16.58
CA MET A 17 -12.55 36.13 -17.41
C MET A 17 -11.07 36.01 -17.76
N ARG A 18 -10.41 37.12 -18.13
CA ARG A 18 -8.96 37.12 -18.42
C ARG A 18 -8.13 36.69 -17.22
N ARG A 19 -8.49 37.15 -16.01
CA ARG A 19 -7.83 36.73 -14.76
C ARG A 19 -8.11 35.27 -14.42
N ALA A 20 -9.34 34.79 -14.60
CA ALA A 20 -9.68 33.39 -14.38
C ALA A 20 -8.88 32.47 -15.31
N HIS A 21 -8.79 32.81 -16.60
CA HIS A 21 -8.00 32.06 -17.57
C HIS A 21 -6.51 32.04 -17.23
N ALA A 22 -5.93 33.19 -16.86
CA ALA A 22 -4.53 33.26 -16.45
C ALA A 22 -4.24 32.37 -15.22
N ARG A 23 -5.18 32.31 -14.26
CA ARG A 23 -5.03 31.46 -13.07
C ARG A 23 -5.09 29.97 -13.40
N LEU A 24 -6.01 29.55 -14.26
CA LEU A 24 -6.08 28.15 -14.71
C LEU A 24 -4.79 27.69 -15.39
N VAL A 25 -4.17 28.57 -16.18
CA VAL A 25 -2.86 28.29 -16.80
C VAL A 25 -1.77 28.18 -15.73
N THR A 26 -1.70 29.12 -14.78
CA THR A 26 -0.69 29.05 -13.72
C THR A 26 -0.87 27.85 -12.81
N GLU A 27 -2.10 27.49 -12.45
CA GLU A 27 -2.40 26.31 -11.63
C GLU A 27 -2.06 25.01 -12.37
N GLY A 28 -2.33 24.95 -13.68
CA GLY A 28 -1.94 23.83 -14.54
C GLY A 28 -0.42 23.65 -14.60
N LEU A 29 0.32 24.74 -14.79
CA LEU A 29 1.79 24.75 -14.80
C LEU A 29 2.38 24.34 -13.44
N LEU A 30 1.85 24.90 -12.34
CA LEU A 30 2.27 24.55 -10.98
C LEU A 30 1.99 23.09 -10.63
N ARG A 31 0.92 22.51 -11.17
CA ARG A 31 0.56 21.10 -10.99
C ARG A 31 1.40 20.16 -11.86
N MET A 32 1.86 20.61 -13.02
CA MET A 32 2.82 19.88 -13.85
C MET A 32 4.24 19.92 -13.29
N SER A 33 4.61 20.98 -12.57
CA SER A 33 5.91 21.08 -11.89
C SER A 33 5.96 20.34 -10.55
N GLN A 34 4.85 19.76 -10.06
CA GLN A 34 4.88 18.89 -8.88
C GLN A 34 5.46 17.51 -9.26
N PRO A 35 6.48 17.00 -8.56
CA PRO A 35 7.09 15.71 -8.87
C PRO A 35 6.10 14.56 -8.66
N ARG A 36 5.65 13.94 -9.75
CA ARG A 36 4.88 12.69 -9.71
C ARG A 36 5.87 11.54 -9.57
N ALA A 37 5.81 10.83 -8.44
CA ALA A 37 6.75 9.79 -8.07
C ALA A 37 6.74 8.61 -9.06
N HIS A 38 7.86 8.41 -9.76
CA HIS A 38 8.14 7.23 -10.58
C HIS A 38 9.33 6.48 -9.96
N TYR A 39 9.19 5.16 -9.78
CA TYR A 39 10.18 4.30 -9.12
C TYR A 39 10.90 3.45 -10.19
N GLU A 40 12.19 3.70 -10.42
CA GLU A 40 13.12 2.72 -11.03
C GLU A 40 14.37 2.64 -10.15
N GLY A 41 14.68 1.43 -9.70
CA GLY A 41 15.84 1.15 -8.87
C GLY A 41 17.14 1.08 -9.68
N ALA A 42 18.01 2.07 -9.46
CA ALA A 42 19.46 1.87 -9.35
C ALA A 42 20.31 1.53 -10.60
N SER A 43 19.97 2.00 -11.80
CA SER A 43 20.95 2.02 -12.92
C SER A 43 21.51 3.43 -13.14
N ARG A 44 22.82 3.61 -12.96
CA ARG A 44 23.55 4.88 -13.20
C ARG A 44 24.25 4.81 -14.56
N GLY A 45 23.50 5.06 -15.64
CA GLY A 45 24.03 5.02 -17.01
C GLY A 45 23.62 6.25 -17.82
N ARG A 46 24.20 6.43 -19.02
CA ARG A 46 23.85 7.52 -19.93
C ARG A 46 22.37 7.54 -20.35
N ARG A 47 21.66 6.42 -20.17
CA ARG A 47 20.23 6.24 -20.45
C ARG A 47 19.30 6.68 -19.31
N THR A 48 19.82 6.84 -18.09
CA THR A 48 19.06 7.27 -16.90
C THR A 48 19.44 8.68 -16.43
N SER A 49 20.26 9.43 -17.19
CA SER A 49 20.78 10.75 -16.81
C SER A 49 19.73 11.88 -16.75
N GLY A 50 18.50 11.63 -17.21
CA GLY A 50 17.37 12.57 -17.09
C GLY A 50 16.36 12.22 -16.00
N TRP A 51 16.62 11.16 -15.22
CA TRP A 51 15.66 10.66 -14.24
C TRP A 51 15.86 11.37 -12.91
N TYR A 52 14.79 12.00 -12.41
CA TYR A 52 14.75 12.53 -11.05
C TYR A 52 14.63 11.37 -10.08
N ALA A 53 15.69 11.12 -9.29
CA ALA A 53 15.67 10.15 -8.21
C ALA A 53 15.20 10.86 -6.93
N PRO A 54 13.92 10.72 -6.51
CA PRO A 54 13.47 11.32 -5.27
C PRO A 54 14.25 10.71 -4.10
N GLY A 55 14.86 11.56 -3.27
CA GLY A 55 15.58 11.13 -2.05
C GLY A 55 14.66 10.66 -0.90
N GLY A 56 13.37 10.45 -1.18
CA GLY A 56 12.37 9.99 -0.21
C GLY A 56 12.14 8.50 -0.35
N ASP A 57 12.00 7.81 0.79
CA ASP A 57 11.55 6.42 0.84
C ASP A 57 10.14 6.28 0.23
N ALA A 58 9.79 5.08 -0.25
CA ALA A 58 8.46 4.79 -0.79
C ALA A 58 7.36 5.14 0.22
N THR A 59 7.66 4.99 1.51
CA THR A 59 6.79 5.38 2.62
C THR A 59 6.51 6.89 2.62
N THR A 60 7.52 7.75 2.48
CA THR A 60 7.35 9.22 2.56
C THR A 60 6.60 9.77 1.35
N ALA A 61 6.80 9.18 0.17
CA ALA A 61 6.05 9.55 -1.04
C ALA A 61 4.56 9.17 -0.97
N GLN A 62 4.21 8.12 -0.22
CA GLN A 62 2.83 7.62 -0.10
C GLN A 62 2.03 8.28 1.03
N MET A 63 2.69 8.82 2.06
CA MET A 63 2.03 9.33 3.28
C MET A 63 0.84 10.26 3.02
N GLY A 64 0.91 11.15 2.02
CA GLY A 64 -0.19 12.07 1.68
C GLY A 64 -1.38 11.44 0.94
N ALA A 65 -1.24 10.22 0.43
CA ALA A 65 -2.24 9.54 -0.39
C ALA A 65 -2.69 8.18 0.18
N LEU A 66 -2.16 7.75 1.32
CA LEU A 66 -2.45 6.44 1.92
C LEU A 66 -3.94 6.20 2.12
N ASP A 67 -4.68 7.19 2.63
CA ASP A 67 -6.12 7.02 2.87
C ASP A 67 -6.91 6.83 1.57
N ARG A 68 -6.55 7.58 0.52
CA ARG A 68 -7.14 7.41 -0.81
C ARG A 68 -6.79 6.04 -1.38
N LEU A 69 -5.55 5.60 -1.27
CA LEU A 69 -5.11 4.28 -1.74
C LEU A 69 -5.87 3.16 -1.04
N ARG A 70 -6.06 3.25 0.28
CA ARG A 70 -6.87 2.28 1.04
C ARG A 70 -8.33 2.28 0.59
N HIS A 71 -8.91 3.44 0.33
CA HIS A 71 -10.30 3.53 -0.16
C HIS A 71 -10.44 2.89 -1.54
N VAL A 72 -9.53 3.20 -2.47
CA VAL A 72 -9.51 2.61 -3.81
C VAL A 72 -9.28 1.10 -3.75
N ALA A 73 -8.37 0.61 -2.90
CA ALA A 73 -8.13 -0.82 -2.74
C ALA A 73 -9.38 -1.55 -2.24
N ARG A 74 -10.12 -0.99 -1.26
CA ARG A 74 -11.37 -1.59 -0.77
C ARG A 74 -12.48 -1.57 -1.81
N ASP A 75 -12.58 -0.49 -2.58
CA ASP A 75 -13.55 -0.38 -3.67
C ASP A 75 -13.25 -1.41 -4.77
N MET A 76 -11.98 -1.54 -5.15
CA MET A 76 -11.51 -2.50 -6.14
C MET A 76 -11.83 -3.95 -5.72
N VAL A 77 -11.59 -4.32 -4.45
CA VAL A 77 -11.92 -5.66 -3.94
C VAL A 77 -13.43 -5.95 -3.96
N ARG A 78 -14.29 -4.93 -3.83
CA ARG A 78 -15.76 -5.09 -3.84
C ARG A 78 -16.32 -5.17 -5.25
N ASN A 79 -15.78 -4.38 -6.19
CA ASN A 79 -16.37 -4.18 -7.51
C ASN A 79 -15.69 -5.01 -8.62
N ASP A 80 -14.43 -5.42 -8.44
CA ASP A 80 -13.66 -6.14 -9.47
C ASP A 80 -13.43 -7.61 -9.05
N PRO A 81 -13.97 -8.60 -9.80
CA PRO A 81 -13.81 -10.02 -9.50
C PRO A 81 -12.35 -10.48 -9.57
N TRP A 82 -11.50 -9.83 -10.36
CA TRP A 82 -10.07 -10.12 -10.42
C TRP A 82 -9.31 -9.58 -9.22
N ALA A 83 -9.77 -8.48 -8.64
CA ALA A 83 -9.19 -7.92 -7.43
C ALA A 83 -9.63 -8.65 -6.17
N ALA A 84 -10.84 -9.19 -6.13
CA ALA A 84 -11.37 -9.94 -5.00
C ALA A 84 -10.51 -11.15 -4.58
N ARG A 85 -9.82 -11.79 -5.54
CA ARG A 85 -8.90 -12.92 -5.27
C ARG A 85 -7.51 -12.50 -4.79
N ILE A 86 -7.10 -11.24 -4.98
CA ILE A 86 -5.74 -10.77 -4.67
C ILE A 86 -5.42 -10.94 -3.17
N PRO A 87 -6.30 -10.58 -2.21
CA PRO A 87 -6.02 -10.77 -0.79
C PRO A 87 -5.71 -12.22 -0.45
N ALA A 88 -6.51 -13.17 -0.94
CA ALA A 88 -6.33 -14.60 -0.65
C ALA A 88 -4.99 -15.14 -1.19
N VAL A 89 -4.67 -14.81 -2.45
CA VAL A 89 -3.40 -15.20 -3.08
C VAL A 89 -2.21 -14.57 -2.34
N LEU A 90 -2.32 -13.30 -1.96
CA LEU A 90 -1.27 -12.61 -1.24
C LEU A 90 -1.05 -13.22 0.15
N THR A 91 -2.13 -13.48 0.91
CA THR A 91 -2.01 -14.13 2.23
C THR A 91 -1.40 -15.51 2.12
N GLN A 92 -1.77 -16.29 1.10
CA GLN A 92 -1.24 -17.63 0.88
C GLN A 92 0.26 -17.58 0.55
N ASN A 93 0.69 -16.66 -0.30
CA ASN A 93 2.10 -16.53 -0.66
C ASN A 93 2.97 -15.94 0.46
N ILE A 94 2.43 -15.03 1.29
CA ILE A 94 3.15 -14.44 2.42
C ILE A 94 3.37 -15.47 3.53
N VAL A 95 2.32 -16.20 3.90
CA VAL A 95 2.40 -17.22 4.95
C VAL A 95 3.12 -18.47 4.45
N GLY A 96 3.00 -18.78 3.16
CA GLY A 96 3.67 -19.89 2.52
C GLY A 96 3.29 -21.23 3.15
N ALA A 97 4.29 -21.92 3.68
CA ALA A 97 4.14 -23.22 4.34
C ALA A 97 3.66 -23.12 5.81
N GLY A 98 3.22 -21.96 6.28
CA GLY A 98 2.64 -21.80 7.62
C GLY A 98 3.58 -21.25 8.69
N ILE A 99 3.08 -21.26 9.93
CA ILE A 99 3.71 -20.75 11.14
C ILE A 99 4.35 -21.92 11.90
N VAL A 100 5.68 -21.96 11.93
CA VAL A 100 6.43 -22.99 12.66
C VAL A 100 6.63 -22.54 14.12
N PRO A 101 6.13 -23.31 15.12
CA PRO A 101 6.33 -22.96 16.52
C PRO A 101 7.77 -23.19 16.96
N SER A 102 8.31 -22.22 17.71
CA SER A 102 9.63 -22.32 18.35
C SER A 102 9.54 -21.96 19.84
N PHE A 103 10.07 -22.83 20.70
CA PHE A 103 10.09 -22.62 22.15
C PHE A 103 11.39 -21.94 22.57
N ARG A 104 11.29 -20.76 23.21
CA ARG A 104 12.43 -19.97 23.71
C ARG A 104 12.52 -20.05 25.24
N GLY A 105 13.73 -20.20 25.78
CA GLY A 105 14.02 -20.25 27.22
C GLY A 105 14.23 -21.66 27.79
N GLY A 106 14.84 -21.73 28.98
CA GLY A 106 15.08 -22.97 29.72
C GLY A 106 16.21 -23.87 29.21
N ALA A 107 16.44 -24.98 29.92
CA ALA A 107 17.42 -26.01 29.54
C ALA A 107 16.98 -26.75 28.26
N LYS A 108 17.94 -27.29 27.49
CA LYS A 108 17.66 -28.04 26.25
C LYS A 108 16.66 -29.18 26.48
N ALA A 109 16.82 -29.94 27.56
CA ALA A 109 15.93 -31.05 27.91
C ALA A 109 14.46 -30.61 28.12
N SER A 110 14.23 -29.42 28.68
CA SER A 110 12.89 -28.86 28.86
C SER A 110 12.26 -28.48 27.51
N ARG A 111 13.05 -27.94 26.59
CA ARG A 111 12.61 -27.62 25.23
C ARG A 111 12.25 -28.88 24.46
N ASP A 112 13.09 -29.91 24.50
CA ASP A 112 12.82 -31.18 23.82
C ASP A 112 11.55 -31.87 24.36
N ARG A 113 11.29 -31.72 25.67
CA ARG A 113 10.06 -32.22 26.31
C ARG A 113 8.83 -31.44 25.84
N LEU A 114 8.89 -30.12 25.81
CA LEU A 114 7.82 -29.26 25.30
C LEU A 114 7.55 -29.55 23.82
N ASP A 115 8.61 -29.71 23.03
CA ASP A 115 8.50 -30.03 21.61
C ASP A 115 7.76 -31.35 21.39
N ARG A 116 8.14 -32.40 22.13
CA ARG A 116 7.48 -33.71 22.04
C ARG A 116 5.99 -33.68 22.37
N VAL A 117 5.58 -32.86 23.33
CA VAL A 117 4.19 -32.82 23.81
C VAL A 117 3.34 -31.85 22.99
N LEU A 118 3.87 -30.67 22.70
CA LEU A 118 3.11 -29.58 22.11
C LEU A 118 3.15 -29.61 20.59
N ARG A 119 4.23 -30.05 19.96
CA ARG A 119 4.33 -30.08 18.49
C ARG A 119 3.20 -30.90 17.84
N PRO A 120 2.85 -32.11 18.30
CA PRO A 120 1.72 -32.85 17.74
C PRO A 120 0.37 -32.13 17.89
N HIS A 121 0.19 -31.38 18.98
CA HIS A 121 -1.02 -30.59 19.18
C HIS A 121 -1.06 -29.35 18.28
N LEU A 122 0.08 -28.69 18.10
CA LEU A 122 0.22 -27.49 17.26
C LEU A 122 0.06 -27.80 15.76
N GLU A 123 0.53 -28.98 15.34
CA GLU A 123 0.38 -29.49 13.98
C GLU A 123 -0.99 -30.17 13.77
N SER A 124 -1.86 -30.18 14.78
CA SER A 124 -3.22 -30.69 14.66
C SER A 124 -4.22 -29.60 14.29
N VAL A 125 -5.39 -30.04 13.82
CA VAL A 125 -6.51 -29.17 13.47
C VAL A 125 -7.28 -28.66 14.71
N ALA A 126 -6.94 -29.14 15.91
CA ALA A 126 -7.64 -28.78 17.13
C ALA A 126 -7.57 -27.28 17.48
N ILE A 127 -6.63 -26.56 16.87
CA ILE A 127 -6.42 -25.11 17.07
C ILE A 127 -7.32 -24.29 16.13
N ASP A 128 -7.68 -24.84 14.98
CA ASP A 128 -8.54 -24.17 14.01
C ASP A 128 -10.01 -24.36 14.37
N ALA A 129 -10.69 -23.26 14.66
CA ALA A 129 -12.13 -23.24 14.96
C ALA A 129 -12.98 -23.79 13.79
N THR A 130 -12.47 -23.74 12.56
CA THR A 130 -13.14 -24.28 11.37
C THR A 130 -12.72 -25.69 11.00
N GLY A 131 -11.70 -26.26 11.66
CA GLY A 131 -11.31 -27.64 11.45
C GLY A 131 -10.68 -27.92 10.08
N GLY A 132 -10.14 -26.92 9.38
CA GLY A 132 -9.64 -27.07 8.01
C GLY A 132 -8.13 -26.89 7.84
N THR A 133 -7.43 -26.34 8.84
CA THR A 133 -6.03 -25.95 8.73
C THR A 133 -5.18 -26.35 9.93
N THR A 134 -3.91 -26.67 9.67
CA THR A 134 -2.88 -26.84 10.72
C THR A 134 -2.00 -25.58 10.76
N SER A 135 -1.27 -25.35 11.87
CA SER A 135 -0.41 -24.16 11.97
C SER A 135 0.68 -24.14 10.88
N THR A 136 1.08 -25.31 10.38
CA THR A 136 2.05 -25.56 9.30
C THR A 136 1.40 -25.65 7.90
N GLY A 137 0.21 -25.08 7.71
CA GLY A 137 -0.48 -25.01 6.42
C GLY A 137 -1.56 -26.07 6.22
N CYS A 138 -2.11 -26.14 5.00
CA CYS A 138 -3.13 -27.12 4.65
C CYS A 138 -2.52 -28.52 4.72
N SER A 139 -2.99 -29.34 5.67
CA SER A 139 -2.94 -30.79 5.52
C SER A 139 -3.73 -31.13 4.24
N GLY A 140 -3.10 -31.88 3.34
CA GLY A 140 -3.62 -32.17 1.99
C GLY A 140 -5.04 -32.70 1.94
#